data_AF-A0A2G6EQ56-F1
#
_entry.id   AF-A0A2G6EQ56-F1
#
_cell.length_a   1.000
_cell.length_b   1.000
_cell.length_c   1.000
_cell.angle_alpha   90.00
_cell.angle_beta   90.00
_cell.angle_gamma   90.00
#
_symmetry.space_group_name_H-M   'P 1'
#
loop_
_entity.id
_entity.type
_entity.pdbx_description
1 polymer ?
#
loop_
_entity_poly.entity_id
_entity_poly.type
_entity_poly.pdbx_seq_one_letter_code
_entity_poly.pdbx_strand_id
1 'polypeptide(L)'
;NLSESESLGVLRKLAAQSIRIQWPNQKKGIDYPTIAFSAENPENAQQTLTGYLAYLNTKVVALSEKNFVTLLNNQIDDLQFSLQQMEKRLPLERKIQLETQRENLKRALATAKAANIKEFTKIKVGGDFAVSELALGQANMKLPDHPLVSSDNNNFLFLMGERYLQAQIDNLSEEPVIFPPEYHHNKMQLAQLQALLKRQKDPTTDQVFHYQSPPYLPLKRDKPRRALIVLIGTGLGGILGVFAALLISALESRKTKESSTV
;
A
#
# COMPACT_ATOMS: atom_id res chain seq x y z
N ASN A 1 22.67 -34.51 12.00
CA ASN A 1 22.72 -33.25 11.22
C ASN A 1 21.44 -33.11 10.44
N LEU A 2 20.41 -32.47 11.02
CA LEU A 2 19.19 -32.12 10.27
C LEU A 2 19.53 -30.97 9.31
N SER A 3 18.93 -30.98 8.12
CA SER A 3 19.08 -29.85 7.20
C SER A 3 18.50 -28.57 7.83
N GLU A 4 19.01 -27.40 7.45
CA GLU A 4 18.59 -26.10 7.99
C GLU A 4 17.06 -25.91 7.93
N SER A 5 16.44 -26.34 6.83
CA SER A 5 14.99 -26.38 6.60
C SER A 5 14.24 -27.27 7.61
N GLU A 6 14.74 -28.47 7.90
CA GLU A 6 14.12 -29.39 8.85
C GLU A 6 14.25 -28.91 10.29
N SER A 7 15.39 -28.31 10.65
CA SER A 7 15.59 -27.68 11.96
C SER A 7 14.65 -26.50 12.18
N LEU A 8 14.39 -25.70 11.14
CA LEU A 8 13.40 -24.62 11.11
C LEU A 8 11.96 -25.13 11.24
N GLY A 9 11.63 -26.26 10.60
CA GLY A 9 10.34 -26.92 10.73
C GLY A 9 10.06 -27.42 12.15
N VAL A 10 11.08 -27.98 12.81
CA VAL A 10 11.02 -28.43 14.20
C VAL A 10 10.90 -27.23 15.16
N LEU A 11 11.69 -26.17 14.97
CA LEU A 11 11.57 -24.92 15.72
C LEU A 11 10.17 -24.32 15.61
N ARG A 12 9.59 -24.25 14.40
CA ARG A 12 8.25 -23.71 14.18
C ARG A 12 7.17 -24.54 14.89
N LYS A 13 7.27 -25.87 14.88
CA LYS A 13 6.33 -26.76 15.58
C LYS A 13 6.47 -26.64 17.10
N LEU A 14 7.71 -26.62 17.62
CA LEU A 14 7.99 -26.48 19.05
C LEU A 14 7.57 -25.09 19.58
N ALA A 15 7.83 -24.05 18.81
CA ALA A 15 7.37 -22.69 19.08
C ALA A 15 5.84 -22.62 19.11
N ALA A 16 5.14 -23.17 18.11
CA ALA A 16 3.68 -23.13 18.07
C ALA A 16 3.00 -23.84 19.26
N GLN A 17 3.62 -24.91 19.78
CA GLN A 17 3.09 -25.66 20.92
C GLN A 17 3.47 -25.07 22.29
N SER A 18 4.59 -24.33 22.36
CA SER A 18 5.20 -23.89 23.63
C SER A 18 5.24 -22.37 23.81
N ILE A 19 4.87 -21.60 22.78
CA ILE A 19 4.67 -20.15 22.88
C ILE A 19 3.25 -19.85 23.36
N ARG A 20 3.15 -18.96 24.34
CA ARG A 20 1.89 -18.38 24.79
C ARG A 20 1.92 -16.88 24.54
N ILE A 21 0.87 -16.38 23.91
CA ILE A 21 0.67 -14.95 23.68
C ILE A 21 -0.50 -14.51 24.57
N GLN A 22 -0.25 -13.53 25.42
CA GLN A 22 -1.28 -12.86 26.22
C GLN A 22 -1.52 -11.48 25.62
N TRP A 23 -2.73 -11.24 25.12
CA TRP A 23 -3.12 -9.95 24.57
C TRP A 23 -3.42 -8.94 25.68
N PRO A 24 -3.28 -7.63 25.40
CA PRO A 24 -3.58 -6.57 26.34
C PRO A 24 -4.96 -6.75 26.98
N ASN A 25 -5.02 -6.58 28.30
CA ASN A 25 -6.25 -6.68 29.08
C ASN A 25 -6.20 -5.69 30.25
N GLN A 26 -6.91 -4.58 30.10
CA GLN A 26 -6.98 -3.51 31.10
C GLN A 26 -7.52 -3.99 32.45
N LYS A 27 -8.46 -4.95 32.49
CA LYS A 27 -8.99 -5.50 33.76
C LYS A 27 -7.94 -6.31 34.53
N LYS A 28 -6.88 -6.78 33.85
CA LYS A 28 -5.76 -7.51 34.44
C LYS A 28 -4.49 -6.66 34.57
N GLY A 29 -4.55 -5.37 34.23
CA GLY A 29 -3.38 -4.47 34.23
C GLY A 29 -2.31 -4.86 33.21
N ILE A 30 -2.69 -5.50 32.09
CA ILE A 30 -1.77 -5.87 31.01
C ILE A 30 -1.95 -4.87 29.87
N ASP A 31 -0.99 -3.99 29.68
CA ASP A 31 -1.08 -2.92 28.67
C ASP A 31 -0.52 -3.35 27.29
N TYR A 32 0.35 -4.37 27.26
CA TYR A 32 1.08 -4.78 26.06
C TYR A 32 1.04 -6.31 25.87
N PRO A 33 1.14 -6.79 24.61
CA PRO A 33 1.16 -8.22 24.34
C PRO A 33 2.39 -8.88 24.98
N THR A 34 2.17 -9.91 25.78
CA THR A 34 3.24 -10.66 26.45
C THR A 34 3.45 -12.00 25.77
N ILE A 35 4.69 -12.29 25.38
CA ILE A 35 5.08 -13.55 24.73
C ILE A 35 5.93 -14.34 25.72
N ALA A 36 5.54 -15.58 25.98
CA ALA A 36 6.28 -16.51 26.84
C ALA A 36 6.56 -17.81 26.10
N PHE A 37 7.73 -18.40 26.33
CA PHE A 37 8.12 -19.70 25.78
C PHE A 37 8.58 -20.61 26.91
N SER A 38 8.07 -21.85 26.93
CA SER A 38 8.45 -22.86 27.91
C SER A 38 9.37 -23.91 27.29
N ALA A 39 10.49 -24.21 27.95
CA ALA A 39 11.41 -25.29 27.60
C ALA A 39 11.91 -26.03 28.85
N GLU A 40 12.66 -27.12 28.65
CA GLU A 40 13.17 -27.96 29.75
C GLU A 40 14.24 -27.26 30.60
N ASN A 41 15.10 -26.45 29.96
CA ASN A 41 16.16 -25.67 30.60
C ASN A 41 15.82 -24.15 30.52
N PRO A 42 15.96 -23.37 31.61
CA PRO A 42 15.81 -21.91 31.58
C PRO A 42 16.65 -21.23 30.49
N GLU A 43 17.90 -21.66 30.26
CA GLU A 43 18.79 -21.09 29.24
C GLU A 43 18.24 -21.34 27.84
N ASN A 44 17.85 -22.58 27.54
CA ASN A 44 17.24 -22.95 26.27
C ASN A 44 15.93 -22.18 26.04
N ALA A 45 15.13 -21.94 27.08
CA ALA A 45 13.89 -21.18 26.96
C ALA A 45 14.18 -19.73 26.51
N GLN A 46 15.13 -19.06 27.18
CA GLN A 46 15.51 -17.68 26.88
C GLN A 46 16.14 -17.56 25.49
N GLN A 47 17.12 -18.43 25.17
CA GLN A 47 17.81 -18.40 23.88
C GLN A 47 16.87 -18.69 22.72
N THR A 48 15.98 -19.68 22.87
CA THR A 48 15.01 -20.02 21.81
C THR A 48 14.03 -18.89 21.59
N LEU A 49 13.50 -18.27 22.64
CA LEU A 49 12.59 -17.13 22.50
C LEU A 49 13.29 -15.94 21.84
N THR A 50 14.52 -15.64 22.25
CA THR A 50 15.33 -14.55 21.68
C THR A 50 15.61 -14.80 20.19
N GLY A 51 16.09 -16.00 19.85
CA GLY A 51 16.36 -16.39 18.47
C GLY A 51 15.11 -16.42 17.60
N TYR A 52 13.98 -16.88 18.15
CA TYR A 52 12.70 -16.88 17.44
C TYR A 52 12.20 -15.46 17.15
N LEU A 53 12.29 -14.54 18.11
CA LEU A 53 11.91 -13.14 17.90
C LEU A 53 12.82 -12.44 16.89
N ALA A 54 14.13 -12.71 16.94
CA ALA A 54 15.07 -12.22 15.93
C ALA A 54 14.73 -12.76 14.52
N TYR A 55 14.45 -14.07 14.41
CA TYR A 55 14.01 -14.69 13.17
C TYR A 55 12.70 -14.06 12.64
N LEU A 56 11.71 -13.87 13.51
CA LEU A 56 10.46 -13.20 13.14
C LEU A 56 10.71 -11.78 12.66
N ASN A 57 11.55 -11.01 13.35
CA ASN A 57 11.92 -9.66 12.91
C ASN A 57 12.50 -9.70 11.48
N THR A 58 13.52 -10.52 11.24
CA THR A 58 14.14 -10.66 9.91
C THR A 58 13.12 -11.05 8.84
N LYS A 59 12.20 -11.98 9.13
CA LYS A 59 11.18 -12.42 8.16
C LYS A 59 10.14 -11.34 7.88
N VAL A 60 9.67 -10.62 8.89
CA VAL A 60 8.67 -9.57 8.71
C VAL A 60 9.28 -8.36 8.02
N VAL A 61 10.51 -7.94 8.37
CA VAL A 61 11.24 -6.89 7.65
C VAL A 61 11.39 -7.25 6.18
N ALA A 62 11.94 -8.43 5.86
CA ALA A 62 12.14 -8.86 4.48
C ALA A 62 10.81 -8.93 3.68
N LEU A 63 9.71 -9.35 4.31
CA LEU A 63 8.39 -9.35 3.69
C LEU A 63 7.88 -7.92 3.45
N SER A 64 8.03 -7.04 4.45
CA SER A 64 7.64 -5.64 4.37
C SER A 64 8.40 -4.91 3.27
N GLU A 65 9.73 -5.08 3.21
CA GLU A 65 10.59 -4.54 2.16
C GLU A 65 10.16 -5.03 0.78
N LYS A 66 9.93 -6.34 0.62
CA LYS A 66 9.47 -6.91 -0.64
C LYS A 66 8.14 -6.30 -1.08
N ASN A 67 7.19 -6.17 -0.16
CA ASN A 67 5.89 -5.57 -0.43
C ASN A 67 6.02 -4.08 -0.81
N PHE A 68 6.84 -3.33 -0.05
CA PHE A 68 7.11 -1.92 -0.32
C PHE A 68 7.74 -1.72 -1.70
N VAL A 69 8.78 -2.50 -2.05
CA VAL A 69 9.43 -2.45 -3.37
C VAL A 69 8.45 -2.81 -4.47
N THR A 70 7.55 -3.77 -4.25
CA THR A 70 6.52 -4.16 -5.23
C THR A 70 5.54 -3.02 -5.47
N LEU A 71 5.02 -2.39 -4.42
CA LEU A 71 4.13 -1.24 -4.52
C LEU A 71 4.81 -0.07 -5.24
N LEU A 72 6.07 0.21 -4.90
CA LEU A 72 6.82 1.31 -5.48
C LEU A 72 7.14 1.06 -6.96
N ASN A 73 7.48 -0.18 -7.35
CA ASN A 73 7.66 -0.54 -8.76
C ASN A 73 6.36 -0.41 -9.54
N ASN A 74 5.22 -0.89 -9.01
CA ASN A 74 3.93 -0.73 -9.68
C ASN A 74 3.62 0.74 -9.95
N GLN A 75 3.85 1.62 -8.97
CA GLN A 75 3.61 3.06 -9.12
C GLN A 75 4.59 3.71 -10.12
N ILE A 76 5.84 3.26 -10.16
CA ILE A 76 6.82 3.70 -11.16
C ILE A 76 6.35 3.28 -12.57
N ASP A 77 5.92 2.03 -12.74
CA ASP A 77 5.46 1.49 -14.01
C ASP A 77 4.21 2.23 -14.50
N ASP A 78 3.26 2.51 -13.62
CA ASP A 78 2.05 3.30 -13.92
C ASP A 78 2.41 4.73 -14.38
N LEU A 79 3.33 5.40 -13.69
CA LEU A 79 3.79 6.74 -14.05
C LEU A 79 4.55 6.72 -15.39
N GLN A 80 5.40 5.73 -15.62
CA GLN A 80 6.12 5.57 -16.89
C GLN A 80 5.15 5.35 -18.05
N PHE A 81 4.17 4.48 -17.86
CA PHE A 81 3.14 4.21 -18.85
C PHE A 81 2.34 5.49 -19.15
N SER A 82 1.89 6.21 -18.12
CA SER A 82 1.16 7.47 -18.27
C SER A 82 1.96 8.51 -19.06
N LEU A 83 3.24 8.71 -18.71
CA LEU A 83 4.13 9.63 -19.41
C LEU A 83 4.32 9.23 -20.89
N GLN A 84 4.56 7.94 -21.17
CA GLN A 84 4.69 7.44 -22.54
C GLN A 84 3.40 7.65 -23.36
N GLN A 85 2.24 7.49 -22.74
CA GLN A 85 0.96 7.72 -23.40
C GLN A 85 0.78 9.21 -23.72
N MET A 86 1.13 10.11 -22.80
CA MET A 86 1.12 11.55 -23.04
C MET A 86 2.09 11.95 -24.16
N GLU A 87 3.32 11.45 -24.13
CA GLU A 87 4.36 11.74 -25.14
C GLU A 87 3.97 11.28 -26.54
N LYS A 88 3.12 10.25 -26.67
CA LYS A 88 2.58 9.80 -27.96
C LYS A 88 1.31 10.56 -28.37
N ARG A 89 0.39 10.79 -27.43
CA ARG A 89 -0.93 11.39 -27.72
C ARG A 89 -0.83 12.88 -28.01
N LEU A 90 -0.09 13.64 -27.21
CA LEU A 90 -0.07 15.10 -27.34
C LEU A 90 0.46 15.58 -28.70
N PRO A 91 1.55 15.03 -29.26
CA PRO A 91 1.99 15.41 -30.60
C PRO A 91 0.96 15.07 -31.68
N LEU A 92 0.27 13.93 -31.55
CA LEU A 92 -0.76 13.52 -32.49
C LEU A 92 -1.99 14.43 -32.41
N GLU A 93 -2.48 14.70 -31.20
CA GLU A 93 -3.59 15.62 -30.95
C GLU A 93 -3.26 17.02 -31.47
N ARG A 94 -2.05 17.50 -31.21
CA ARG A 94 -1.59 18.80 -31.73
C ARG A 94 -1.55 18.80 -33.26
N LYS A 95 -1.06 17.73 -33.90
CA LYS A 95 -1.08 17.61 -35.35
C LYS A 95 -2.50 17.68 -35.91
N ILE A 96 -3.44 16.94 -35.32
CA ILE A 96 -4.86 16.94 -35.74
C ILE A 96 -5.48 18.34 -35.55
N GLN A 97 -5.18 19.01 -34.44
CA GLN A 97 -5.63 20.38 -34.18
C GLN A 97 -5.09 21.35 -35.23
N LEU A 98 -3.79 21.30 -35.55
CA LEU A 98 -3.17 22.15 -36.57
C LEU A 98 -3.74 21.88 -37.97
N GLU A 99 -3.99 20.62 -38.32
CA GLU A 99 -4.63 20.26 -39.60
C GLU A 99 -6.05 20.81 -39.69
N THR A 100 -6.82 20.70 -38.61
CA THR A 100 -8.20 21.21 -38.54
C THR A 100 -8.23 22.74 -38.57
N GLN A 101 -7.33 23.41 -37.83
CA GLN A 101 -7.17 24.86 -37.88
C GLN A 101 -6.77 25.34 -39.28
N ARG A 102 -5.85 24.65 -39.94
CA ARG A 102 -5.44 24.95 -41.32
C ARG A 102 -6.62 24.85 -42.28
N GLU A 103 -7.40 23.79 -42.16
CA GLU A 103 -8.58 23.57 -43.00
C GLU A 103 -9.65 24.66 -42.78
N ASN A 104 -9.91 25.02 -41.52
CA ASN A 104 -10.82 26.12 -41.18
C ASN A 104 -10.36 27.46 -41.75
N LEU A 105 -9.06 27.78 -41.63
CA LEU A 105 -8.47 29.00 -42.21
C LEU A 105 -8.56 29.00 -43.74
N LYS A 106 -8.32 27.86 -44.40
CA LYS A 106 -8.45 27.74 -45.86
C LYS A 106 -9.88 27.98 -46.34
N ARG A 107 -10.88 27.44 -45.63
CA ARG A 107 -12.30 27.68 -45.94
C ARG A 107 -12.65 29.15 -45.77
N ALA A 108 -12.25 29.76 -44.65
CA ALA A 108 -12.45 31.18 -44.41
C ALA A 108 -11.78 32.07 -45.48
N LEU A 109 -10.56 31.72 -45.91
CA LEU A 109 -9.84 32.41 -46.98
C LEU A 109 -10.59 32.30 -48.32
N ALA A 110 -11.12 31.13 -48.65
CA ALA A 110 -11.92 30.95 -49.86
C ALA A 110 -13.18 31.82 -49.85
N THR A 111 -13.89 31.89 -48.72
CA THR A 111 -15.04 32.79 -48.54
C THR A 111 -14.64 34.26 -48.63
N ALA A 112 -13.53 34.66 -48.00
CA ALA A 112 -13.03 36.04 -48.07
C ALA A 112 -12.69 36.45 -49.52
N LYS A 113 -12.04 35.56 -50.28
CA LYS A 113 -11.75 35.75 -51.71
C LYS A 113 -13.01 35.90 -52.55
N ALA A 114 -14.00 35.03 -52.35
CA ALA A 114 -15.28 35.10 -53.05
C ALA A 114 -16.05 36.40 -52.73
N ALA A 115 -15.94 36.89 -51.50
CA ALA A 115 -16.55 38.14 -51.05
C ALA A 115 -15.68 39.40 -51.29
N ASN A 116 -14.50 39.25 -51.91
CA ASN A 116 -13.54 40.33 -52.18
C ASN A 116 -13.10 41.12 -50.93
N ILE A 117 -12.94 40.43 -49.80
CA ILE A 117 -12.51 41.00 -48.51
C ILE A 117 -10.99 40.89 -48.41
N LYS A 118 -10.28 41.88 -48.96
CA LYS A 118 -8.81 41.87 -49.05
C LYS A 118 -8.11 42.13 -47.71
N GLU A 119 -8.65 43.05 -46.93
CA GLU A 119 -8.10 43.48 -45.65
C GLU A 119 -9.09 43.28 -44.53
N PHE A 120 -8.58 43.29 -43.31
CA PHE A 120 -9.36 43.15 -42.09
C PHE A 120 -10.52 44.17 -42.04
N THR A 121 -11.77 43.70 -42.12
CA THR A 121 -12.94 44.58 -42.16
C THR A 121 -13.30 45.09 -40.77
N LYS A 122 -12.86 46.31 -40.44
CA LYS A 122 -13.34 47.08 -39.27
C LYS A 122 -14.75 47.62 -39.56
N ILE A 123 -15.78 46.79 -39.43
CA ILE A 123 -17.17 47.25 -39.51
C ILE A 123 -17.60 47.71 -38.11
N LYS A 124 -17.97 48.99 -37.99
CA LYS A 124 -18.68 49.53 -36.82
C LYS A 124 -20.17 49.23 -36.99
N VAL A 125 -20.71 48.31 -36.20
CA VAL A 125 -22.17 48.09 -36.12
C VAL A 125 -22.67 48.86 -34.91
N GLY A 126 -23.50 49.89 -35.13
CA GLY A 126 -24.27 50.60 -34.10
C GLY A 126 -23.59 50.85 -32.75
N GLY A 127 -22.70 51.86 -32.66
CA GLY A 127 -22.25 52.42 -31.38
C GLY A 127 -21.22 51.60 -30.60
N ASP A 128 -21.40 50.28 -30.46
CA ASP A 128 -20.55 49.41 -29.65
C ASP A 128 -20.16 48.10 -30.35
N PHE A 129 -18.85 47.85 -30.31
CA PHE A 129 -18.07 46.67 -30.71
C PHE A 129 -18.03 46.21 -32.18
N ALA A 130 -16.79 46.19 -32.66
CA ALA A 130 -16.41 45.92 -34.04
C ALA A 130 -16.31 44.42 -34.32
N VAL A 131 -16.68 44.04 -35.53
CA VAL A 131 -16.61 42.71 -36.14
C VAL A 131 -15.32 41.90 -35.86
N SER A 132 -14.23 42.56 -35.44
CA SER A 132 -13.01 41.95 -34.89
C SER A 132 -13.26 40.98 -33.74
N GLU A 133 -14.07 41.37 -32.75
CA GLU A 133 -14.26 40.57 -31.54
C GLU A 133 -15.12 39.33 -31.83
N LEU A 134 -16.04 39.47 -32.78
CA LEU A 134 -16.88 38.38 -33.30
C LEU A 134 -16.07 37.37 -34.13
N ALA A 135 -15.18 37.86 -35.00
CA ALA A 135 -14.30 37.01 -35.82
C ALA A 135 -13.21 36.31 -35.01
N LEU A 136 -12.81 36.88 -33.87
CA LEU A 136 -11.86 36.31 -32.92
C LEU A 136 -12.53 35.41 -31.86
N GLY A 137 -13.86 35.22 -31.90
CA GLY A 137 -14.59 34.40 -30.92
C GLY A 137 -14.58 34.96 -29.49
N GLN A 138 -14.19 36.23 -29.31
CA GLN A 138 -14.07 36.89 -28.00
C GLN A 138 -15.38 37.57 -27.56
N ALA A 139 -16.36 37.68 -28.47
CA ALA A 139 -17.66 38.24 -28.15
C ALA A 139 -18.50 37.24 -27.34
N ASN A 140 -18.55 37.41 -26.02
CA ASN A 140 -19.54 36.77 -25.14
C ASN A 140 -20.95 37.36 -25.36
N MET A 141 -21.41 37.45 -26.60
CA MET A 141 -22.77 37.89 -26.91
C MET A 141 -23.72 36.70 -26.87
N LYS A 142 -24.56 36.64 -25.83
CA LYS A 142 -25.78 35.83 -25.84
C LYS A 142 -26.75 36.46 -26.84
N LEU A 143 -26.72 36.02 -28.10
CA LEU A 143 -27.81 36.34 -29.02
C LEU A 143 -29.07 35.61 -28.52
N PRO A 144 -30.24 36.28 -28.43
CA PRO A 144 -31.45 35.72 -27.82
C PRO A 144 -31.94 34.42 -28.47
N ASP A 145 -31.63 34.20 -29.76
CA ASP A 145 -32.25 33.13 -30.56
C ASP A 145 -31.28 32.21 -31.32
N HIS A 146 -29.96 32.30 -31.10
CA HIS A 146 -28.99 31.45 -31.81
C HIS A 146 -28.02 30.72 -30.85
N PRO A 147 -27.93 29.38 -30.92
CA PRO A 147 -27.08 28.60 -30.03
C PRO A 147 -25.61 28.92 -30.28
N LEU A 148 -24.95 29.35 -29.21
CA LEU A 148 -23.50 29.42 -28.96
C LEU A 148 -22.60 29.25 -30.20
N VAL A 149 -21.97 30.36 -30.61
CA VAL A 149 -20.74 30.31 -31.40
C VAL A 149 -19.64 29.71 -30.52
N SER A 150 -19.57 28.39 -30.48
CA SER A 150 -18.42 27.67 -29.91
C SER A 150 -17.19 27.96 -30.77
N SER A 151 -16.05 28.22 -30.13
CA SER A 151 -14.74 28.56 -30.73
C SER A 151 -14.29 27.62 -31.87
N ASP A 152 -14.92 26.46 -32.00
CA ASP A 152 -14.61 25.42 -32.98
C ASP A 152 -15.23 25.68 -34.36
N ASN A 153 -16.28 26.52 -34.44
CA ASN A 153 -16.95 26.94 -35.68
C ASN A 153 -17.05 28.47 -35.77
N ASN A 154 -15.90 29.15 -35.92
CA ASN A 154 -15.88 30.59 -36.22
C ASN A 154 -16.35 30.84 -37.67
N ASN A 155 -17.66 30.82 -37.89
CA ASN A 155 -18.30 31.13 -39.17
C ASN A 155 -17.95 32.55 -39.68
N PHE A 156 -17.37 33.42 -38.85
CA PHE A 156 -16.99 34.79 -39.17
C PHE A 156 -15.48 34.98 -39.45
N LEU A 157 -14.69 33.90 -39.45
CA LEU A 157 -13.23 33.98 -39.65
C LEU A 157 -12.85 34.65 -40.98
N PHE A 158 -13.70 34.56 -42.01
CA PHE A 158 -13.50 35.18 -43.32
C PHE A 158 -13.47 36.73 -43.27
N LEU A 159 -14.08 37.35 -42.25
CA LEU A 159 -14.06 38.80 -42.04
C LEU A 159 -12.67 39.31 -41.63
N MET A 160 -11.75 38.41 -41.27
CA MET A 160 -10.36 38.79 -41.02
C MET A 160 -9.62 39.23 -42.29
N GLY A 161 -10.16 38.91 -43.47
CA GLY A 161 -9.62 39.30 -44.78
C GLY A 161 -8.47 38.42 -45.27
N GLU A 162 -8.25 38.44 -46.59
CA GLU A 162 -7.31 37.55 -47.27
C GLU A 162 -5.87 37.64 -46.74
N ARG A 163 -5.34 38.86 -46.56
CA ARG A 163 -3.94 39.07 -46.15
C ARG A 163 -3.64 38.47 -44.78
N TYR A 164 -4.55 38.63 -43.83
CA TYR A 164 -4.39 38.10 -42.48
C TYR A 164 -4.52 36.57 -42.46
N LEU A 165 -5.52 36.02 -43.14
CA LEU A 165 -5.75 34.58 -43.19
C LEU A 165 -4.60 33.85 -43.89
N GLN A 166 -4.05 34.41 -44.97
CA GLN A 166 -2.88 33.86 -45.64
C GLN A 166 -1.66 33.87 -44.72
N ALA A 167 -1.37 34.99 -44.05
CA ALA A 167 -0.26 35.07 -43.10
C ALA A 167 -0.42 34.09 -41.92
N GLN A 168 -1.64 33.84 -41.45
CA GLN A 168 -1.90 32.82 -40.42
C GLN A 168 -1.64 31.40 -40.93
N ILE A 169 -2.07 31.07 -42.16
CA ILE A 169 -1.80 29.75 -42.75
C ILE A 169 -0.30 29.53 -42.93
N ASP A 170 0.43 30.55 -43.38
CA ASP A 170 1.86 30.48 -43.65
C ASP A 170 2.68 30.28 -42.35
N ASN A 171 2.22 30.87 -41.23
CA ASN A 171 2.89 30.77 -39.92
C ASN A 171 2.39 29.64 -39.00
N LEU A 172 1.39 28.85 -39.41
CA LEU A 172 0.77 27.82 -38.56
C LEU A 172 1.70 26.63 -38.22
N SER A 173 2.89 26.56 -38.81
CA SER A 173 3.72 25.35 -38.87
C SER A 173 4.83 25.27 -37.80
N GLU A 174 4.93 26.24 -36.88
CA GLU A 174 6.16 26.42 -36.07
C GLU A 174 6.01 26.30 -34.55
N GLU A 175 4.80 26.09 -34.01
CA GLU A 175 4.64 26.08 -32.54
C GLU A 175 5.02 24.73 -31.89
N PRO A 176 5.90 24.72 -30.89
CA PRO A 176 6.26 23.50 -30.16
C PRO A 176 5.06 22.95 -29.37
N VAL A 177 5.03 21.62 -29.21
CA VAL A 177 4.02 20.96 -28.35
C VAL A 177 4.27 21.35 -26.89
N ILE A 178 3.32 22.06 -26.30
CA ILE A 178 3.36 22.45 -24.88
C ILE A 178 2.75 21.32 -24.06
N PHE A 179 3.55 20.73 -23.18
CA PHE A 179 3.08 19.69 -22.27
C PHE A 179 2.31 20.31 -21.09
N PRO A 180 1.23 19.66 -20.59
CA PRO A 180 0.46 20.14 -19.47
C PRO A 180 1.24 20.03 -18.16
N PRO A 181 0.85 20.77 -17.10
CA PRO A 181 1.49 20.69 -15.79
C PRO A 181 1.57 19.27 -15.22
N GLU A 182 0.58 18.43 -15.51
CA GLU A 182 0.53 17.03 -15.07
C GLU A 182 1.72 16.21 -15.59
N TYR A 183 2.13 16.41 -16.85
CA TYR A 183 3.29 15.72 -17.42
C TYR A 183 4.56 16.01 -16.60
N HIS A 184 4.78 17.29 -16.27
CA HIS A 184 5.94 17.71 -15.48
C HIS A 184 5.86 17.21 -14.04
N HIS A 185 4.67 17.20 -13.45
CA HIS A 185 4.44 16.65 -12.12
C HIS A 185 4.76 15.15 -12.07
N ASN A 186 4.22 14.36 -13.00
CA ASN A 186 4.45 12.92 -13.08
C ASN A 186 5.93 12.60 -13.33
N LYS A 187 6.61 13.40 -14.16
CA LYS A 187 8.05 13.26 -14.42
C LYS A 187 8.90 13.53 -13.17
N MET A 188 8.53 14.52 -12.36
CA MET A 188 9.19 14.81 -11.09
C MET A 188 8.93 13.71 -10.05
N GLN A 189 7.68 13.27 -9.91
CA GLN A 189 7.34 12.16 -9.01
C GLN A 189 8.11 10.89 -9.37
N LEU A 190 8.19 10.55 -10.67
CA LEU A 190 8.95 9.41 -11.16
C LEU A 190 10.43 9.50 -10.72
N ALA A 191 11.05 10.67 -10.89
CA ALA A 191 12.45 10.87 -10.49
C ALA A 191 12.64 10.70 -8.97
N GLN A 192 11.71 11.20 -8.16
CA GLN A 192 11.74 11.04 -6.70
C GLN A 192 11.57 9.58 -6.28
N LEU A 193 10.60 8.86 -6.84
CA LEU A 193 10.37 7.44 -6.55
C LEU A 193 11.57 6.59 -6.96
N GLN A 194 12.18 6.86 -8.12
CA GLN A 194 13.41 6.18 -8.55
C GLN A 194 14.60 6.47 -7.63
N ALA A 195 14.70 7.68 -7.07
CA ALA A 195 15.72 8.01 -6.09
C ALA A 195 15.48 7.24 -4.76
N LEU A 196 14.24 7.15 -4.30
CA LEU A 196 13.87 6.37 -3.12
C LEU A 196 14.14 4.87 -3.30
N LEU A 197 13.83 4.31 -4.48
CA LEU A 197 14.12 2.90 -4.79
C LEU A 197 15.62 2.58 -4.72
N LYS A 198 16.47 3.53 -5.12
CA LYS A 198 17.93 3.38 -5.02
C LYS A 198 18.40 3.38 -3.56
N ARG A 199 17.87 4.29 -2.74
CA ARG A 199 18.20 4.38 -1.30
C ARG A 199 17.71 3.17 -0.50
N GLN A 200 16.58 2.56 -0.88
CA GLN A 200 16.06 1.38 -0.18
C GLN A 200 16.98 0.15 -0.25
N LYS A 201 18.00 0.16 -1.12
CA LYS A 201 19.00 -0.93 -1.17
C LYS A 201 20.03 -0.85 -0.05
N ASP A 202 20.07 0.24 0.71
CA ASP A 202 20.97 0.38 1.85
C ASP A 202 20.50 -0.53 3.00
N PRO A 203 21.41 -1.31 3.62
CA PRO A 203 21.03 -2.20 4.70
C PRO A 203 20.56 -1.41 5.92
N THR A 204 19.28 -1.54 6.27
CA THR A 204 18.70 -0.93 7.47
C THR A 204 18.67 -1.92 8.62
N THR A 205 18.86 -1.43 9.85
CA THR A 205 18.64 -2.22 11.08
C THR A 205 17.21 -1.99 11.55
N ASP A 206 16.25 -2.37 10.72
CA ASP A 206 14.84 -2.13 11.02
C ASP A 206 14.31 -3.16 12.02
N GLN A 207 13.52 -2.67 12.97
CA GLN A 207 12.84 -3.48 13.97
C GLN A 207 11.33 -3.31 13.81
N VAL A 208 10.60 -4.43 13.71
CA VAL A 208 9.14 -4.42 13.55
C VAL A 208 8.39 -4.36 14.89
N PHE A 209 9.12 -4.50 16.00
CA PHE A 209 8.60 -4.36 17.36
C PHE A 209 9.70 -3.82 18.28
N HIS A 210 9.28 -3.26 19.42
CA HIS A 210 10.18 -2.83 20.48
C HIS A 210 9.90 -3.60 21.77
N TYR A 211 10.96 -3.87 22.53
CA TYR A 211 10.85 -4.53 23.82
C TYR A 211 10.49 -3.51 24.92
N GLN A 212 9.41 -3.78 25.63
CA GLN A 212 9.23 -3.19 26.96
C GLN A 212 9.99 -3.99 28.03
N SER A 213 10.01 -5.32 27.87
CA SER A 213 10.82 -6.24 28.68
C SER A 213 11.42 -7.31 27.76
N PRO A 214 12.77 -7.45 27.69
CA PRO A 214 13.40 -8.47 26.88
C PRO A 214 13.18 -9.88 27.47
N PRO A 215 13.37 -10.95 26.67
CA PRO A 215 13.40 -12.31 27.18
C PRO A 215 14.42 -12.46 28.32
N TYR A 216 13.96 -12.85 29.51
CA TYR A 216 14.79 -12.99 30.70
C TYR A 216 14.90 -14.46 31.13
N LEU A 217 15.97 -14.77 31.87
CA LEU A 217 16.21 -16.11 32.40
C LEU A 217 15.24 -16.41 33.56
N PRO A 218 14.38 -17.43 33.47
CA PRO A 218 13.41 -17.70 34.52
C PRO A 218 14.09 -18.36 35.74
N LEU A 219 13.95 -17.72 36.91
CA LEU A 219 14.51 -18.20 38.17
C LEU A 219 13.68 -19.31 38.83
N LYS A 220 12.41 -19.46 38.43
CA LYS A 220 11.47 -20.45 38.98
C LYS A 220 10.89 -21.29 37.86
N ARG A 221 10.80 -22.60 38.08
CA ARG A 221 10.12 -23.53 37.16
C ARG A 221 8.63 -23.23 37.11
N ASP A 222 8.08 -23.24 35.91
CA ASP A 222 6.64 -23.05 35.69
C ASP A 222 5.82 -24.20 36.27
N LYS A 223 6.15 -25.45 35.91
CA LYS A 223 5.43 -26.68 36.30
C LYS A 223 6.35 -27.92 36.27
N PRO A 224 6.01 -29.00 37.00
CA PRO A 224 5.05 -29.07 38.10
C PRO A 224 5.62 -28.50 39.42
N ARG A 225 4.76 -27.95 40.28
CA ARG A 225 5.17 -27.39 41.58
C ARG A 225 5.48 -28.54 42.54
N ARG A 226 6.73 -28.62 43.03
CA ARG A 226 7.19 -29.68 43.95
C ARG A 226 6.26 -29.84 45.17
N ALA A 227 5.84 -28.73 45.77
CA ALA A 227 4.91 -28.74 46.90
C ALA A 227 3.56 -29.39 46.55
N LEU A 228 3.03 -29.13 45.34
CA LEU A 228 1.77 -29.73 44.89
C LEU A 228 1.92 -31.24 44.70
N ILE A 229 3.05 -31.69 44.13
CA ILE A 229 3.34 -33.12 43.95
C ILE A 229 3.42 -33.82 45.32
N VAL A 230 4.12 -33.22 46.28
CA VAL A 230 4.23 -33.79 47.64
C VAL A 230 2.88 -33.86 48.32
N LEU A 231 2.05 -32.81 48.21
CA LEU A 231 0.71 -32.78 48.81
C LEU A 231 -0.19 -33.88 48.23
N ILE A 232 -0.23 -34.01 46.90
CA ILE A 232 -1.03 -35.03 46.22
C ILE A 232 -0.49 -36.44 46.53
N GLY A 233 0.83 -36.62 46.50
CA GLY A 233 1.48 -37.90 46.79
C GLY A 233 1.21 -38.37 48.23
N THR A 234 1.29 -37.46 49.20
CA THR A 234 1.00 -37.77 50.61
C THR A 234 -0.48 -38.10 50.80
N GLY A 235 -1.38 -37.34 50.17
CA GLY A 235 -2.82 -37.61 50.22
C GLY A 235 -3.19 -38.98 49.64
N LEU A 236 -2.70 -39.30 48.45
CA LEU A 236 -2.95 -40.59 47.80
C LEU A 236 -2.30 -41.75 48.56
N GLY A 237 -1.06 -41.57 49.02
CA GLY A 237 -0.36 -42.57 49.84
C GLY A 237 -1.08 -42.85 51.16
N GLY A 238 -1.60 -41.81 51.80
CA GLY A 238 -2.40 -41.94 53.02
C GLY A 238 -3.69 -42.75 52.80
N ILE A 239 -4.45 -42.46 51.75
CA ILE A 239 -5.68 -43.20 51.42
C ILE A 239 -5.37 -44.68 51.14
N LEU A 240 -4.35 -44.96 50.33
CA LEU A 240 -3.96 -46.34 50.00
C LEU A 240 -3.42 -47.10 51.24
N GLY A 241 -2.68 -46.42 52.12
CA GLY A 241 -2.18 -47.01 53.36
C GLY A 241 -3.30 -47.40 54.32
N VAL A 242 -4.29 -46.51 54.52
CA VAL A 242 -5.48 -46.81 55.33
C VAL A 242 -6.28 -47.97 54.74
N PHE A 243 -6.46 -47.98 53.41
CA PHE A 243 -7.17 -49.06 52.71
C PHE A 243 -6.47 -50.43 52.89
N ALA A 244 -5.15 -50.48 52.75
CA ALA A 244 -4.37 -51.71 52.97
C ALA A 244 -4.46 -52.20 54.42
N ALA A 245 -4.36 -51.29 55.40
CA ALA A 245 -4.48 -51.63 56.82
C ALA A 245 -5.86 -52.23 57.15
N LEU A 246 -6.94 -51.65 56.60
CA LEU A 246 -8.29 -52.18 56.78
C LEU A 246 -8.47 -53.57 56.14
N LEU A 247 -7.89 -53.81 54.95
CA LEU A 247 -7.95 -55.13 54.31
C LEU A 247 -7.21 -56.20 55.12
N ILE A 248 -6.00 -55.90 55.59
CA ILE A 248 -5.21 -56.83 56.42
C ILE A 248 -5.97 -57.14 57.72
N SER A 249 -6.46 -56.10 58.41
CA SER A 249 -7.23 -56.27 59.63
C SER A 249 -8.52 -57.07 59.41
N ALA A 250 -9.22 -56.85 58.30
CA ALA A 250 -10.42 -57.61 57.94
C ALA A 250 -10.12 -59.09 57.65
N LEU A 251 -8.97 -59.41 57.05
CA LEU A 251 -8.54 -60.79 56.80
C LEU A 251 -8.13 -61.50 58.11
N GLU A 252 -7.41 -60.83 59.00
CA GLU A 252 -7.06 -61.37 60.32
C GLU A 252 -8.30 -61.60 61.21
N SER A 253 -9.26 -60.68 61.15
CA SER A 253 -10.55 -60.81 61.85
C SER A 253 -11.40 -61.99 61.33
N ARG A 254 -11.16 -62.46 60.09
CA ARG A 254 -11.81 -63.66 59.56
C ARG A 254 -11.14 -64.95 60.04
N LYS A 255 -9.80 -65.00 60.09
CA LYS A 255 -9.07 -66.18 60.60
C LYS A 255 -9.37 -66.48 62.08
N THR A 256 -9.51 -65.44 62.90
CA THR A 256 -9.82 -65.58 64.34
C THR A 256 -11.26 -66.05 64.61
N LYS A 257 -12.19 -65.81 63.67
CA LYS A 257 -13.57 -66.35 63.74
C LYS A 257 -13.64 -67.83 63.38
N GLU A 258 -12.80 -68.33 62.48
CA GLU A 258 -12.77 -69.77 62.14
C GLU A 258 -12.14 -70.63 63.25
N SER A 259 -11.18 -70.08 64.02
CA SER A 259 -10.55 -70.80 65.14
C SER A 259 -11.38 -70.82 66.43
N SER A 260 -12.50 -70.09 66.48
CA SER A 260 -13.42 -70.05 67.63
C SER A 260 -14.73 -70.82 67.39
N THR A 261 -14.82 -71.54 66.26
CA THR A 261 -15.93 -72.44 65.89
C THR A 261 -15.47 -73.89 65.66
N VAL A 262 -14.42 -74.32 66.36
CA VAL A 262 -14.02 -75.74 66.48
C VAL A 262 -14.19 -76.18 67.92
#